data_AF-W7K347-F1
#
_entry.id   AF-W7K347-F1
#
_cell.length_a   1.000
_cell.length_b   1.000
_cell.length_c   1.000
_cell.angle_alpha   90.00
_cell.angle_beta   90.00
_cell.angle_gamma   90.00
#
_symmetry.space_group_name_H-M   'P 1'
#
loop_
_entity.id
_entity.type
_entity.pdbx_description
1 polymer ?
#
loop_
_entity_poly.entity_id
_entity_poly.type
_entity_poly.pdbx_seq_one_letter_code
_entity_poly.pdbx_strand_id
1 'polypeptide(L)'
;MSILFPDSYIFYDKEPDEVPFPTPLPLKQNVEEITIKYYRQFYKNPSPQNVQLYKDHIYFWMEPDIQYERLQENKETNEKLLVLPQTLKYNQAGKAIENSHFINWMIPSALNYIKRLYGKLYIPLKFPFYIYIENNFKINDTKIIVISTSQYYMRTFLIGFIFIIISIIALILCIFYLIRMNKYENK
;
A
#
# COMPACT_ATOMS: atom_id res chain seq x y z
N MET A 1 12.78 -16.42 3.69
CA MET A 1 11.38 -15.94 3.72
C MET A 1 11.44 -14.42 3.72
N SER A 2 11.01 -13.70 2.68
CA SER A 2 10.97 -12.23 2.73
C SER A 2 9.81 -11.79 3.62
N ILE A 3 10.10 -11.00 4.65
CA ILE A 3 9.07 -10.46 5.57
C ILE A 3 8.26 -9.33 4.89
N LEU A 4 8.81 -8.74 3.84
CA LEU A 4 8.23 -7.67 3.02
C LEU A 4 7.60 -8.21 1.73
N PHE A 5 6.72 -7.43 1.10
CA PHE A 5 6.14 -7.67 -0.22
C PHE A 5 7.05 -7.15 -1.36
N PRO A 6 7.77 -8.02 -2.11
CA PRO A 6 8.80 -7.63 -3.09
C PRO A 6 8.30 -7.49 -4.54
N ASP A 7 7.01 -7.64 -4.82
CA ASP A 7 6.53 -7.53 -6.20
C ASP A 7 6.68 -6.11 -6.72
N SER A 8 6.93 -5.98 -8.02
CA SER A 8 7.05 -4.68 -8.67
C SER A 8 6.08 -4.56 -9.85
N TYR A 9 5.56 -3.34 -10.05
CA TYR A 9 4.55 -3.06 -11.06
C TYR A 9 4.98 -1.88 -11.93
N ILE A 10 4.88 -2.07 -13.25
CA ILE A 10 5.15 -1.03 -14.24
C ILE A 10 3.94 -0.93 -15.16
N PHE A 11 3.48 0.29 -15.42
CA PHE A 11 2.29 0.56 -16.21
C PHE A 11 2.69 1.14 -17.57
N TYR A 12 1.96 0.78 -18.62
CA TYR A 12 2.18 1.28 -19.98
C TYR A 12 0.85 1.65 -20.64
N ASP A 13 0.89 2.64 -21.53
CA ASP A 13 -0.24 3.03 -22.39
C ASP A 13 -0.30 2.25 -23.71
N LYS A 14 0.73 1.45 -23.99
CA LYS A 14 0.85 0.59 -25.16
C LYS A 14 1.44 -0.75 -24.76
N GLU A 15 1.20 -1.75 -25.59
CA GLU A 15 1.71 -3.11 -25.40
C GLU A 15 3.25 -3.10 -25.46
N PRO A 16 3.95 -3.64 -24.44
CA PRO A 16 5.40 -3.61 -24.36
C PRO A 16 6.06 -4.83 -25.05
N ASP A 17 5.55 -5.27 -26.20
CA ASP A 17 5.97 -6.53 -26.83
C ASP A 17 7.13 -6.36 -27.84
N GLU A 18 7.31 -5.16 -28.40
CA GLU A 18 8.32 -4.89 -29.42
C GLU A 18 9.19 -3.67 -29.09
N VAL A 19 10.45 -3.74 -29.52
CA VAL A 19 11.43 -2.66 -29.35
C VAL A 19 11.15 -1.55 -30.37
N PRO A 20 11.17 -0.27 -29.98
CA PRO A 20 11.48 0.27 -28.66
C PRO A 20 10.31 0.12 -27.67
N PHE A 21 10.62 -0.34 -26.46
CA PHE A 21 9.61 -0.46 -25.40
C PHE A 21 8.93 0.89 -25.14
N PRO A 22 7.61 0.90 -24.92
CA PRO A 22 6.89 2.12 -24.59
C PRO A 22 7.41 2.71 -23.28
N THR A 23 7.32 4.04 -23.15
CA THR A 23 7.75 4.71 -21.92
C THR A 23 6.80 4.34 -20.77
N PRO A 24 7.31 3.89 -19.62
CA PRO A 24 6.48 3.61 -18.45
C PRO A 24 5.67 4.82 -18.02
N LEU A 25 4.40 4.59 -17.66
CA LEU A 25 3.58 5.59 -17.00
C LEU A 25 4.14 5.91 -15.61
N PRO A 26 4.27 7.20 -15.24
CA PRO A 26 4.86 7.61 -13.98
C PRO A 26 3.96 7.21 -12.81
N LEU A 27 4.47 6.30 -11.99
CA LEU A 27 3.84 5.84 -10.77
C LEU A 27 4.47 6.52 -9.57
N LYS A 28 3.72 7.37 -8.87
CA LYS A 28 4.19 8.00 -7.64
C LYS A 28 4.11 7.02 -6.48
N GLN A 29 5.25 6.82 -5.82
CA GLN A 29 5.42 5.85 -4.74
C GLN A 29 6.07 6.48 -3.51
N ASN A 30 6.23 7.79 -3.47
CA ASN A 30 6.91 8.51 -2.41
C ASN A 30 6.18 8.36 -1.07
N VAL A 31 6.88 8.59 0.04
CA VAL A 31 6.32 8.47 1.39
C VAL A 31 5.08 9.36 1.56
N GLU A 32 5.10 10.57 1.00
CA GLU A 32 4.00 11.51 1.06
C GLU A 32 2.73 11.00 0.39
N GLU A 33 2.92 10.16 -0.64
CA GLU A 33 1.86 9.76 -1.55
C GLU A 33 1.13 8.51 -1.05
N ILE A 34 1.85 7.50 -0.57
CA ILE A 34 1.25 6.18 -0.28
C ILE A 34 1.11 5.85 1.20
N THR A 35 1.69 6.65 2.10
CA THR A 35 1.63 6.41 3.55
C THR A 35 0.77 7.45 4.27
N ILE A 36 0.29 7.11 5.47
CA ILE A 36 -0.45 8.05 6.34
C ILE A 36 0.55 8.91 7.11
N LYS A 37 0.35 10.24 7.10
CA LYS A 37 1.25 11.23 7.73
C LYS A 37 1.60 10.88 9.18
N TYR A 38 0.62 10.41 9.96
CA TYR A 38 0.80 10.04 11.37
C TYR A 38 1.89 8.98 11.58
N TYR A 39 1.99 7.98 10.71
CA TYR A 39 2.93 6.87 10.91
C TYR A 39 4.38 7.27 10.60
N ARG A 40 4.61 8.23 9.70
CA ARG A 40 5.94 8.60 9.17
C ARG A 40 6.94 9.02 10.25
N GLN A 41 6.47 9.56 11.37
CA GLN A 41 7.33 9.98 12.47
C GLN A 41 7.99 8.81 13.21
N PHE A 42 7.39 7.62 13.17
CA PHE A 42 7.88 6.45 13.89
C PHE A 42 8.92 5.64 13.09
N TYR A 43 9.09 5.97 11.80
CA TYR A 43 10.04 5.31 10.92
C TYR A 43 11.16 6.30 10.59
N LYS A 44 12.35 6.05 11.13
CA LYS A 44 13.54 6.92 11.04
C LYS A 44 14.77 6.07 10.90
N ASN A 45 15.47 6.20 9.78
CA ASN A 45 16.70 5.44 9.54
C ASN A 45 17.71 5.67 10.68
N PRO A 46 18.43 4.62 11.11
CA PRO A 46 19.46 4.77 12.13
C PRO A 46 20.57 5.72 11.64
N SER A 47 21.24 6.40 12.57
CA SER A 47 22.38 7.24 12.21
C SER A 47 23.53 6.39 11.65
N PRO A 48 24.37 6.92 10.74
CA PRO A 48 25.52 6.18 10.20
C PRO A 48 26.48 5.68 11.28
N GLN A 49 26.61 6.42 12.38
CA GLN A 49 27.42 6.03 13.54
C GLN A 49 26.87 4.77 14.23
N ASN A 50 25.56 4.73 14.47
CA ASN A 50 24.90 3.56 15.07
C ASN A 50 25.01 2.34 14.15
N VAL A 51 24.82 2.56 12.85
CA VAL A 51 24.98 1.51 11.85
C VAL A 51 26.38 0.91 11.92
N GLN A 52 27.43 1.74 11.88
CA GLN A 52 28.81 1.27 11.94
C GLN A 52 29.14 0.55 13.26
N LEU A 53 28.60 1.02 14.39
CA LEU A 53 28.83 0.41 15.70
C LEU A 53 28.22 -0.99 15.81
N TYR A 54 27.04 -1.19 15.21
CA TYR A 54 26.29 -2.44 15.35
C TYR A 54 26.33 -3.34 14.13
N LYS A 55 26.99 -2.94 13.02
CA LYS A 55 26.95 -3.70 11.77
C LYS A 55 27.41 -5.14 11.95
N ASP A 56 28.39 -5.41 12.81
CA ASP A 56 28.94 -6.75 13.03
C ASP A 56 28.03 -7.64 13.89
N HIS A 57 27.09 -7.04 14.64
CA HIS A 57 26.17 -7.75 15.54
C HIS A 57 24.72 -7.79 15.02
N ILE A 58 24.34 -6.85 14.14
CA ILE A 58 22.98 -6.68 13.64
C ILE A 58 22.97 -6.73 12.11
N TYR A 59 22.01 -7.48 11.56
CA TYR A 59 21.83 -7.60 10.13
C TYR A 59 20.98 -6.42 9.57
N PHE A 60 21.66 -5.39 9.06
CA PHE A 60 21.03 -4.25 8.37
C PHE A 60 20.64 -4.59 6.94
N TRP A 61 19.61 -5.41 6.78
CA TRP A 61 19.25 -6.01 5.50
C TRP A 61 18.74 -5.03 4.44
N MET A 62 18.32 -3.82 4.85
CA MET A 62 17.82 -2.77 3.98
C MET A 62 18.87 -1.71 3.62
N GLU A 63 20.07 -1.73 4.22
CA GLU A 63 21.12 -0.77 3.90
C GLU A 63 21.94 -1.25 2.69
N PRO A 64 21.82 -0.58 1.53
CA PRO A 64 22.39 -1.10 0.29
C PRO A 64 23.92 -1.13 0.31
N ASP A 65 24.56 -0.14 0.95
CA ASP A 65 26.02 -0.04 1.00
C ASP A 65 26.63 -1.16 1.86
N ILE A 66 26.03 -1.45 3.02
CA ILE A 66 26.44 -2.56 3.91
C ILE A 66 26.20 -3.90 3.23
N GLN A 67 25.08 -4.02 2.53
CA GLN A 67 24.80 -5.24 1.77
C GLN A 67 25.87 -5.39 0.69
N TYR A 68 26.13 -4.38 -0.13
CA TYR A 68 27.15 -4.43 -1.17
C TYR A 68 28.52 -4.88 -0.66
N GLU A 69 28.99 -4.33 0.47
CA GLU A 69 30.25 -4.75 1.12
C GLU A 69 30.23 -6.26 1.46
N ARG A 70 29.18 -6.74 2.14
CA ARG A 70 29.02 -8.18 2.46
C ARG A 70 28.85 -9.06 1.23
N LEU A 71 28.26 -8.51 0.15
CA LEU A 71 28.00 -9.25 -1.07
C LEU A 71 29.30 -9.59 -1.80
N GLN A 72 30.28 -8.68 -1.75
CA GLN A 72 31.62 -8.86 -2.32
C GLN A 72 32.43 -9.94 -1.60
N GLU A 73 32.19 -10.15 -0.30
CA GLU A 73 32.88 -11.15 0.52
C GLU A 73 32.42 -12.60 0.24
N ASN A 74 31.18 -12.81 -0.23
CA ASN A 74 30.58 -14.15 -0.43
C ASN A 74 29.89 -14.32 -1.80
N LYS A 75 30.63 -14.22 -2.90
CA LYS A 75 30.10 -14.15 -4.28
C LYS A 75 29.05 -15.21 -4.68
N GLU A 76 29.10 -16.44 -4.15
CA GLU A 76 28.19 -17.53 -4.55
C GLU A 76 26.80 -17.51 -3.88
N THR A 77 26.61 -16.86 -2.72
CA THR A 77 25.33 -16.95 -1.95
C THR A 77 24.35 -15.81 -2.27
N ASN A 78 24.75 -14.88 -3.15
CA ASN A 78 24.32 -13.47 -3.05
C ASN A 78 23.36 -12.97 -4.13
N GLU A 79 22.93 -13.82 -5.05
CA GLU A 79 21.97 -13.45 -6.11
C GLU A 79 20.60 -13.02 -5.54
N LYS A 80 20.19 -13.56 -4.39
CA LYS A 80 18.90 -13.21 -3.75
C LYS A 80 18.90 -11.88 -2.99
N LEU A 81 20.07 -11.34 -2.62
CA LEU A 81 20.17 -10.13 -1.80
C LEU A 81 20.28 -8.84 -2.65
N LEU A 82 20.72 -8.95 -3.92
CA LEU A 82 20.74 -7.84 -4.89
C LEU A 82 19.35 -7.39 -5.34
N VAL A 83 18.32 -8.22 -5.17
CA VAL A 83 16.95 -7.96 -5.64
C VAL A 83 16.21 -6.96 -4.73
N LEU A 84 16.59 -6.85 -3.45
CA LEU A 84 15.83 -6.09 -2.45
C LEU A 84 15.89 -4.56 -2.64
N PRO A 85 17.06 -3.93 -2.86
CA PRO A 85 17.11 -2.47 -3.08
C PRO A 85 16.38 -2.04 -4.37
N GLN A 86 16.44 -2.89 -5.41
CA GLN A 86 15.79 -2.64 -6.70
C GLN A 86 14.26 -2.82 -6.61
N THR A 87 13.78 -3.80 -5.85
CA THR A 87 12.34 -4.01 -5.59
C THR A 87 11.75 -2.92 -4.70
N LEU A 88 12.54 -2.38 -3.77
CA LEU A 88 12.13 -1.29 -2.89
C LEU A 88 12.13 0.09 -3.53
N LYS A 89 12.61 0.24 -4.77
CA LYS A 89 12.59 1.49 -5.55
C LYS A 89 13.09 2.70 -4.74
N TYR A 90 14.25 2.58 -4.09
CA TYR A 90 14.76 3.60 -3.14
C TYR A 90 14.81 5.03 -3.67
N ASN A 91 15.06 5.22 -4.97
CA ASN A 91 15.08 6.54 -5.60
C ASN A 91 13.71 7.25 -5.61
N GLN A 92 12.61 6.49 -5.52
CA GLN A 92 11.24 7.01 -5.58
C GLN A 92 10.50 6.85 -4.25
N ALA A 93 10.70 5.72 -3.57
CA ALA A 93 9.94 5.34 -2.39
C ALA A 93 10.62 5.72 -1.05
N GLY A 94 11.87 6.20 -1.07
CA GLY A 94 12.65 6.46 0.14
C GLY A 94 13.56 5.28 0.51
N LYS A 95 14.49 5.49 1.44
CA LYS A 95 15.55 4.51 1.78
C LYS A 95 15.23 3.74 3.06
N ALA A 96 15.57 2.46 3.05
CA ALA A 96 15.49 1.55 4.18
C ALA A 96 14.18 1.63 4.97
N ILE A 97 14.20 1.90 6.28
CA ILE A 97 12.97 1.91 7.09
C ILE A 97 12.09 3.13 6.84
N GLU A 98 12.64 4.19 6.24
CA GLU A 98 11.87 5.33 5.76
C GLU A 98 11.24 5.09 4.38
N ASN A 99 11.44 3.92 3.78
CA ASN A 99 10.80 3.54 2.53
C ASN A 99 9.27 3.43 2.70
N SER A 100 8.53 4.00 1.75
CA SER A 100 7.08 4.10 1.78
C SER A 100 6.38 2.74 1.69
N HIS A 101 6.89 1.80 0.88
CA HIS A 101 6.36 0.44 0.77
C HIS A 101 6.61 -0.33 2.06
N PHE A 102 7.79 -0.17 2.65
CA PHE A 102 8.12 -0.74 3.95
C PHE A 102 7.16 -0.23 5.04
N ILE A 103 7.03 1.09 5.19
CA ILE A 103 6.11 1.70 6.16
C ILE A 103 4.68 1.16 5.97
N ASN A 104 4.19 1.12 4.74
CA ASN A 104 2.83 0.69 4.45
C ASN A 104 2.60 -0.79 4.78
N TRP A 105 3.61 -1.63 4.58
CA TRP A 105 3.58 -3.05 4.90
C TRP A 105 3.60 -3.32 6.41
N MET A 106 4.36 -2.51 7.16
CA MET A 106 4.51 -2.67 8.61
C MET A 106 3.27 -2.26 9.41
N ILE A 107 2.36 -1.48 8.84
CA ILE A 107 1.09 -1.15 9.49
C ILE A 107 0.23 -2.42 9.52
N PRO A 108 -0.21 -2.96 10.67
CA PRO A 108 -1.00 -4.20 10.69
C PRO A 108 -2.35 -4.04 10.00
N SER A 109 -2.87 -5.15 9.43
CA SER A 109 -4.24 -5.21 8.91
C SER A 109 -5.16 -5.79 9.99
N ALA A 110 -6.35 -5.22 10.16
CA ALA A 110 -7.37 -5.78 11.04
C ALA A 110 -8.12 -6.97 10.42
N LEU A 111 -7.92 -7.22 9.12
CA LEU A 111 -8.62 -8.23 8.34
C LEU A 111 -7.63 -9.23 7.74
N ASN A 112 -8.10 -10.46 7.52
CA ASN A 112 -7.30 -11.57 6.96
C ASN A 112 -6.90 -11.33 5.49
N TYR A 113 -7.61 -10.45 4.78
CA TYR A 113 -7.16 -9.96 3.48
C TYR A 113 -6.44 -8.62 3.66
N ILE A 114 -5.29 -8.47 3.00
CA ILE A 114 -4.45 -7.29 3.12
C ILE A 114 -4.53 -6.49 1.83
N LYS A 115 -5.14 -5.31 1.88
CA LYS A 115 -5.13 -4.34 0.77
C LYS A 115 -4.22 -3.18 1.12
N ARG A 116 -3.14 -2.99 0.35
CA ARG A 116 -2.19 -1.87 0.51
C ARG A 116 -2.16 -1.01 -0.75
N LEU A 117 -2.06 0.30 -0.54
CA LEU A 117 -1.82 1.24 -1.63
C LEU A 117 -0.36 1.13 -2.09
N TYR A 118 -0.15 0.58 -3.28
CA TYR A 118 1.21 0.46 -3.84
C TYR A 118 1.70 1.77 -4.46
N GLY A 119 0.86 2.47 -5.23
CA GLY A 119 1.25 3.68 -5.93
C GLY A 119 0.06 4.46 -6.44
N LYS A 120 0.31 5.67 -6.92
CA LYS A 120 -0.69 6.53 -7.56
C LYS A 120 -0.27 6.92 -8.97
N LEU A 121 -1.18 6.70 -9.91
CA LEU A 121 -1.09 7.25 -11.27
C LEU A 121 -1.81 8.61 -11.26
N TYR A 122 -1.08 9.69 -11.58
CA TYR A 122 -1.65 11.04 -11.66
C TYR A 122 -2.13 11.42 -13.06
N ILE A 123 -1.81 10.59 -14.06
CA ILE A 123 -2.22 10.78 -15.44
C ILE A 123 -3.53 10.04 -15.68
N PRO A 124 -4.47 10.59 -16.46
CA PRO A 124 -5.67 9.86 -16.88
C PRO A 124 -5.29 8.57 -17.60
N LEU A 125 -5.66 7.44 -17.01
CA LEU A 125 -5.42 6.13 -17.60
C LEU A 125 -6.41 5.91 -18.74
N LYS A 126 -5.92 5.80 -19.97
CA LYS A 126 -6.73 5.45 -21.15
C LYS A 126 -6.75 3.95 -21.32
N PHE A 127 -7.89 3.41 -21.73
CA PHE A 127 -8.02 1.98 -22.06
C PHE A 127 -7.80 1.75 -23.56
N PRO A 128 -7.17 0.63 -23.95
CA PRO A 128 -6.53 -0.36 -23.07
C PRO A 128 -5.22 0.19 -22.46
N PHE A 129 -4.81 -0.35 -21.32
CA PHE A 129 -3.49 -0.13 -20.73
C PHE A 129 -2.89 -1.48 -20.31
N TYR A 130 -1.58 -1.51 -20.15
CA TYR A 130 -0.83 -2.73 -19.90
C TYR A 130 -0.07 -2.63 -18.57
N ILE A 131 0.05 -3.74 -17.86
CA ILE A 131 0.81 -3.83 -16.61
C ILE A 131 1.85 -4.94 -16.75
N TYR A 132 3.11 -4.59 -16.58
CA TYR A 132 4.18 -5.55 -16.38
C TYR A 132 4.34 -5.80 -14.88
N ILE A 133 4.36 -7.08 -14.49
CA ILE A 133 4.39 -7.52 -13.10
C ILE A 133 5.61 -8.39 -12.88
N GLU A 134 6.52 -7.95 -12.02
CA GLU A 134 7.60 -8.78 -11.51
C GLU A 134 7.10 -9.56 -10.29
N ASN A 135 6.77 -10.83 -10.50
CA ASN A 135 6.22 -11.72 -9.48
C ASN A 135 7.33 -12.37 -8.64
N ASN A 136 7.76 -11.66 -7.59
CA ASN A 136 8.82 -12.11 -6.68
C ASN A 136 8.26 -12.82 -5.43
N PHE A 137 7.01 -12.54 -5.06
CA PHE A 137 6.37 -13.06 -3.86
C PHE A 137 5.49 -14.28 -4.17
N LYS A 138 6.05 -15.49 -4.02
CA LYS A 138 5.29 -16.74 -4.21
C LYS A 138 4.40 -17.01 -3.00
N ILE A 139 3.09 -17.05 -3.22
CA ILE A 139 2.10 -17.48 -2.24
C ILE A 139 1.23 -18.58 -2.83
N ASN A 140 0.66 -19.43 -1.97
CA ASN A 140 -0.28 -20.48 -2.38
C ASN A 140 -1.70 -19.92 -2.60
N ASP A 141 -1.99 -18.74 -2.06
CA ASP A 141 -3.26 -18.04 -2.20
C ASP A 141 -3.27 -17.06 -3.39
N THR A 142 -4.32 -16.24 -3.48
CA THR A 142 -4.53 -15.30 -4.58
C THR A 142 -3.91 -13.93 -4.28
N LYS A 143 -3.16 -13.37 -5.25
CA LYS A 143 -2.76 -11.96 -5.28
C LYS A 143 -3.65 -11.19 -6.24
N ILE A 144 -4.20 -10.07 -5.80
CA ILE A 144 -5.12 -9.25 -6.61
C ILE A 144 -4.58 -7.83 -6.70
N ILE A 145 -4.49 -7.30 -7.92
CA ILE A 145 -4.19 -5.90 -8.18
C ILE A 145 -5.52 -5.17 -8.39
N VAL A 146 -5.75 -4.12 -7.60
CA VAL A 146 -6.97 -3.31 -7.70
C VAL A 146 -6.59 -1.91 -8.16
N ILE A 147 -7.08 -1.54 -9.34
CA ILE A 147 -6.97 -0.17 -9.86
C ILE A 147 -8.31 0.51 -9.61
N SER A 148 -8.27 1.59 -8.83
CA SER A 148 -9.46 2.34 -8.48
C SER A 148 -9.17 3.82 -8.58
N THR A 149 -10.12 4.56 -9.16
CA THR A 149 -10.16 6.02 -9.01
C THR A 149 -10.59 6.35 -7.59
N SER A 150 -10.13 7.49 -7.04
CA SER A 150 -10.55 7.94 -5.71
C SER A 150 -11.97 8.52 -5.74
N GLN A 151 -12.94 7.78 -6.27
CA GLN A 151 -14.33 8.16 -6.16
C GLN A 151 -14.81 7.76 -4.76
N TYR A 152 -14.90 8.77 -3.88
CA TYR A 152 -15.35 8.65 -2.49
C TYR A 152 -16.72 7.94 -2.35
N TYR A 153 -17.53 8.00 -3.40
CA TYR A 153 -18.95 7.68 -3.40
C TYR A 153 -19.29 6.19 -3.23
N MET A 154 -18.48 5.28 -3.79
CA MET A 154 -18.82 3.84 -3.77
C MET A 154 -18.66 3.22 -2.37
N ARG A 155 -17.79 3.77 -1.51
CA ARG A 155 -17.58 3.25 -0.16
C ARG A 155 -18.65 3.72 0.84
N THR A 156 -19.42 4.75 0.49
CA THR A 156 -20.44 5.33 1.37
C THR A 156 -21.83 4.73 1.19
N PHE A 157 -22.05 3.84 0.21
CA PHE A 157 -23.38 3.26 -0.03
C PHE A 157 -23.91 2.50 1.18
N LEU A 158 -23.10 1.63 1.79
CA LEU A 158 -23.50 0.87 2.99
C LEU A 158 -23.79 1.79 4.18
N ILE A 159 -22.97 2.83 4.36
CA ILE A 159 -23.17 3.83 5.41
C ILE A 159 -24.48 4.59 5.17
N GLY A 160 -24.72 5.04 3.94
CA GLY A 160 -25.97 5.69 3.55
C GLY A 160 -27.19 4.80 3.78
N PHE A 161 -27.10 3.52 3.43
CA PHE A 161 -28.14 2.53 3.67
C PHE A 161 -28.46 2.37 5.17
N ILE A 162 -27.43 2.29 6.03
CA ILE A 162 -27.61 2.25 7.48
C ILE A 162 -28.34 3.50 7.98
N PHE A 163 -27.95 4.70 7.51
CA PHE A 163 -28.63 5.95 7.88
C PHE A 163 -30.11 5.96 7.47
N ILE A 164 -30.44 5.45 6.28
CA ILE A 164 -31.83 5.34 5.81
C ILE A 164 -32.64 4.43 6.74
N ILE A 165 -32.10 3.25 7.09
CA ILE A 165 -32.79 2.32 8.01
C ILE A 165 -33.04 2.97 9.37
N ILE A 166 -32.02 3.60 9.96
CA ILE A 166 -32.16 4.26 11.27
C ILE A 166 -33.23 5.37 11.21
N SER A 167 -33.25 6.13 10.11
CA SER A 167 -34.23 7.21 9.92
C SER A 167 -35.66 6.66 9.82
N ILE A 168 -35.87 5.54 9.13
CA ILE A 168 -37.17 4.87 9.04
C ILE A 168 -37.63 4.40 10.41
N ILE A 169 -36.74 3.78 11.19
CA ILE A 169 -37.07 3.31 12.56
C ILE A 169 -37.44 4.50 13.45
N ALA A 170 -36.67 5.59 13.40
CA ALA A 170 -36.95 6.79 14.17
C ALA A 170 -38.29 7.43 13.78
N LEU A 171 -38.63 7.45 12.48
CA LEU A 171 -39.91 7.94 11.97
C LEU A 171 -41.08 7.10 12.50
N ILE A 172 -40.95 5.77 12.44
CA ILE A 172 -41.97 4.84 12.96
C ILE A 172 -42.20 5.08 14.46
N LEU A 173 -41.14 5.22 15.25
CA LEU A 173 -41.24 5.52 16.68
C LEU A 173 -41.91 6.87 16.94
N CYS A 174 -41.59 7.90 16.16
CA CYS A 174 -42.21 9.21 16.24
C CYS A 174 -43.73 9.14 15.96
N ILE A 175 -44.12 8.42 14.90
CA ILE A 175 -45.53 8.21 14.55
C ILE A 175 -46.26 7.48 15.69
N PHE A 176 -45.68 6.42 16.25
CA PHE A 176 -46.28 5.70 17.39
C PHE A 176 -46.42 6.60 18.62
N TYR A 177 -45.43 7.46 18.89
CA TYR A 177 -45.49 8.41 19.99
C TYR A 177 -46.62 9.44 19.80
N LEU A 178 -46.76 10.00 18.59
CA LEU A 178 -47.84 10.94 18.26
C LEU A 178 -49.22 10.30 18.37
N ILE A 179 -49.40 9.08 17.84
CA ILE A 179 -50.67 8.33 17.97
C ILE A 179 -51.01 8.11 19.44
N ARG A 180 -50.01 7.75 20.26
CA ARG A 180 -50.20 7.58 21.71
C ARG A 180 -50.62 8.89 22.35
N MET A 181 -49.91 9.99 22.10
CA MET A 181 -50.18 11.30 22.69
C MET A 181 -51.61 11.79 22.37
N ASN A 182 -52.01 11.70 21.11
CA ASN A 182 -53.35 12.12 20.66
C ASN A 182 -54.49 11.30 21.31
N LYS A 183 -54.22 10.05 21.70
CA LYS A 183 -55.17 9.21 22.44
C LYS A 183 -55.30 9.62 23.93
N TYR A 184 -54.28 10.27 24.50
CA TYR A 184 -54.33 10.78 25.87
C TYR A 184 -54.96 12.19 25.95
N GLU A 185 -54.84 13.02 24.92
CA GLU A 185 -55.47 14.35 24.89
C GLU A 185 -56.98 14.32 24.60
N ASN A 186 -57.45 13.32 23.85
CA ASN A 186 -58.88 13.13 23.54
C ASN A 186 -59.63 12.29 24.60
N LYS A 187 -59.13 12.25 25.84
CA LYS A 187 -59.72 11.52 26.98
C LYS A 187 -59.91 12.48 28.15
#